data_AF-A0A7V9P6B8-F1
#
_entry.id   AF-A0A7V9P6B8-F1
#
_cell.length_a   1.000
_cell.length_b   1.000
_cell.length_c   1.000
_cell.angle_alpha   90.00
_cell.angle_beta   90.00
_cell.angle_gamma   90.00
#
_symmetry.space_group_name_H-M   'P 1'
#
loop_
_entity.id
_entity.type
_entity.pdbx_description
1 polymer ?
#
loop_
_entity_poly.entity_id
_entity_poly.type
_entity_poly.pdbx_seq_one_letter_code
_entity_poly.pdbx_strand_id
1 'polypeptide(L)'
;MGGSLEVRAGESVPRRTLERVAAELDAQVDRPYDALVVRKGPLTWSAGARSVRLGDAVTLPAGFPATSLEVIRPPGGPVEARADGAPIDDALAPLYVEALAELERRGRERFESFVVRADKLAGGSWQLSIDPL
;
A
#
# COMPACT_ATOMS: atom_id res chain seq x y z
N MET A 1 -2.36 25.62 -21.80
CA MET A 1 -1.20 25.95 -20.92
C MET A 1 -1.36 25.14 -19.64
N GLY A 2 -0.59 24.06 -19.49
CA GLY A 2 -0.66 23.19 -18.32
C GLY A 2 0.20 23.75 -17.18
N GLY A 3 -0.43 24.32 -16.16
CA GLY A 3 0.26 24.75 -14.95
C GLY A 3 0.62 23.55 -14.07
N SER A 4 1.91 23.42 -13.77
CA SER A 4 2.39 22.48 -12.75
C SER A 4 1.88 22.92 -11.37
N LEU A 5 1.12 22.07 -10.69
CA LEU A 5 0.66 22.28 -9.32
C LEU A 5 1.70 21.64 -8.38
N GLU A 6 2.68 22.44 -7.94
CA GLU A 6 3.56 22.05 -6.83
C GLU A 6 2.73 22.01 -5.54
N VAL A 7 2.38 20.80 -5.08
CA VAL A 7 1.74 20.59 -3.79
C VAL A 7 2.80 20.73 -2.71
N ARG A 8 2.88 21.90 -2.07
CA ARG A 8 3.67 22.08 -0.83
C ARG A 8 2.85 21.58 0.35
N ALA A 9 3.34 20.53 1.02
CA ALA A 9 2.90 20.22 2.38
C ALA A 9 3.36 21.35 3.31
N GLY A 10 2.47 21.95 4.10
CA GLY A 10 2.89 23.01 5.02
C GLY A 10 1.81 23.71 5.85
N GLU A 11 0.54 23.71 5.44
CA GLU A 11 -0.51 24.34 6.24
C GLU A 11 -1.24 23.32 7.11
N SER A 12 -1.20 23.51 8.44
CA SER A 12 -1.95 22.67 9.37
C SER A 12 -3.45 22.89 9.19
N VAL A 13 -4.17 21.86 8.77
CA VAL A 13 -5.64 21.90 8.70
C VAL A 13 -6.20 21.93 10.14
N PRO A 14 -7.10 22.86 10.49
CA PRO A 14 -7.71 22.87 11.81
C PRO A 14 -8.41 21.55 12.11
N ARG A 15 -8.21 20.99 13.31
CA ARG A 15 -8.72 19.67 13.70
C ARG A 15 -10.23 19.50 13.46
N ARG A 16 -11.04 20.51 13.81
CA ARG A 16 -12.50 20.50 13.55
C ARG A 16 -12.85 20.44 12.07
N THR A 17 -12.04 21.05 11.20
CA THR A 17 -12.22 20.98 9.75
C THR A 17 -11.87 19.59 9.25
N LEU A 18 -10.77 19.01 9.74
CA LEU A 18 -10.36 17.62 9.45
C LEU A 18 -11.45 16.61 9.86
N GLU A 19 -12.01 16.75 11.07
CA GLU A 19 -13.08 15.88 11.58
C GLU A 19 -14.35 15.96 10.71
N ARG A 20 -14.74 17.16 10.27
CA ARG A 20 -15.87 17.34 9.36
C ARG A 20 -15.62 16.74 7.98
N VAL A 21 -14.43 16.98 7.41
CA VAL A 21 -14.04 16.42 6.11
C VAL A 21 -14.03 14.89 6.18
N ALA A 22 -13.47 14.30 7.25
CA ALA A 22 -13.47 12.86 7.45
C ALA A 22 -14.90 12.29 7.54
N ALA A 23 -15.79 12.93 8.30
CA ALA A 23 -17.19 12.48 8.41
C ALA A 23 -17.94 12.52 7.06
N GLU A 24 -17.73 13.56 6.25
CA GLU A 24 -18.33 13.67 4.92
C GLU A 24 -17.76 12.64 3.93
N LEU A 25 -16.45 12.35 4.01
CA LEU A 25 -15.83 11.32 3.19
C LEU A 25 -16.28 9.92 3.62
N ASP A 26 -16.41 9.66 4.92
CA ASP A 26 -16.91 8.38 5.46
C ASP A 26 -18.37 8.08 5.05
N ALA A 27 -19.18 9.12 4.83
CA ALA A 27 -20.55 8.95 4.34
C ALA A 27 -20.63 8.58 2.84
N GLN A 28 -19.54 8.78 2.09
CA GLN A 28 -19.49 8.63 0.64
C GLN A 28 -18.55 7.52 0.18
N VAL A 29 -17.54 7.20 0.99
CA VAL A 29 -16.47 6.26 0.67
C VAL A 29 -16.22 5.35 1.86
N ASP A 30 -16.40 4.04 1.65
CA ASP A 30 -16.08 3.05 2.66
C ASP A 30 -14.58 3.07 2.99
N ARG A 31 -14.28 2.95 4.29
CA ARG A 31 -12.91 2.86 4.75
C ARG A 31 -12.28 1.50 4.37
N PRO A 32 -10.95 1.47 4.12
CA PRO A 32 -10.03 2.61 4.18
C PRO A 32 -9.90 3.36 2.85
N TYR A 33 -9.53 4.63 2.97
CA TYR A 33 -9.21 5.51 1.86
C TYR A 33 -8.09 6.47 2.24
N ASP A 34 -7.33 6.90 1.24
CA ASP A 34 -6.42 8.05 1.37
C ASP A 34 -7.22 9.32 1.11
N ALA A 35 -7.03 10.35 1.94
CA ALA A 35 -7.69 11.63 1.78
C ALA A 35 -6.71 12.74 1.41
N LEU A 36 -7.06 13.54 0.40
CA LEU A 36 -6.38 14.79 0.08
C LEU A 36 -7.32 15.94 0.37
N VAL A 37 -6.86 16.89 1.19
CA VAL A 37 -7.61 18.08 1.58
C VAL A 37 -6.87 19.32 1.12
N VAL A 38 -7.53 20.18 0.35
CA VAL A 38 -6.93 21.37 -0.26
C VAL A 38 -7.76 22.60 0.11
N ARG A 39 -7.12 23.62 0.66
CA ARG A 39 -7.76 24.92 0.94
C ARG A 39 -7.97 25.65 -0.40
N LYS A 40 -9.21 26.04 -0.69
CA LYS A 40 -9.58 26.81 -1.90
C LYS A 40 -9.79 28.30 -1.62
N GLY A 41 -9.95 28.68 -0.35
CA GLY A 41 -10.13 30.07 0.06
C GLY A 41 -10.10 30.22 1.58
N PRO A 42 -10.39 31.42 2.11
CA PRO A 42 -10.32 31.68 3.55
C PRO A 42 -11.17 30.72 4.39
N LEU A 43 -12.33 30.30 3.88
CA LEU A 43 -13.27 29.41 4.58
C LEU A 43 -13.68 28.19 3.76
N THR A 44 -13.08 27.96 2.59
CA THR A 44 -13.50 26.92 1.65
C THR A 44 -12.42 25.86 1.50
N TRP A 45 -12.83 24.60 1.60
CA TRP A 45 -11.98 23.43 1.46
C TRP A 45 -12.56 22.49 0.41
N SER A 46 -11.70 21.88 -0.38
CA SER A 46 -12.04 20.73 -1.22
C SER A 46 -11.38 19.49 -0.63
N ALA A 47 -12.11 18.39 -0.60
CA ALA A 47 -11.59 17.10 -0.19
C ALA A 47 -11.86 16.08 -1.29
N GLY A 48 -10.89 15.19 -1.51
CA GLY A 48 -11.05 14.00 -2.32
C GLY A 48 -10.58 12.79 -1.52
N ALA A 49 -11.33 11.69 -1.62
CA ALA A 49 -10.89 10.40 -1.13
C ALA A 49 -10.55 9.50 -2.31
N ARG A 50 -9.47 8.74 -2.17
CA ARG A 50 -9.15 7.62 -3.04
C ARG A 50 -9.36 6.36 -2.22
N SER A 51 -10.36 5.56 -2.59
CA SER A 51 -10.57 4.24 -1.99
C SER A 51 -9.26 3.46 -2.07
N VAL A 52 -8.77 3.08 -0.90
CA VAL A 52 -7.66 2.16 -0.81
C VAL A 52 -8.32 0.79 -0.87
N ARG A 53 -8.12 0.09 -1.98
CA ARG A 53 -8.34 -1.35 -1.95
C ARG A 53 -7.30 -1.87 -0.97
N LEU A 54 -7.73 -2.16 0.26
CA LEU A 54 -7.05 -3.17 1.05
C LEU A 54 -7.08 -4.40 0.15
N GLY A 55 -5.97 -4.73 -0.50
CA GLY A 55 -5.85 -6.11 -0.93
C GLY A 55 -5.87 -6.97 0.32
N ASP A 56 -6.17 -8.25 0.12
CA ASP A 56 -6.52 -9.15 1.21
C ASP A 56 -5.52 -9.06 2.35
N ALA A 57 -6.00 -8.87 3.58
CA ALA A 57 -5.14 -8.96 4.74
C ALA A 57 -4.60 -10.40 4.80
N VAL A 58 -3.29 -10.55 4.85
CA VAL A 58 -2.63 -11.85 4.96
C VAL A 58 -1.90 -11.95 6.28
N THR A 59 -1.95 -13.13 6.89
CA THR A 59 -1.11 -13.46 8.04
C THR A 59 0.17 -14.08 7.50
N LEU A 60 1.27 -13.34 7.58
CA LEU A 60 2.60 -13.88 7.34
C LEU A 60 3.23 -14.28 8.69
N PRO A 61 4.22 -15.20 8.71
CA PRO A 61 4.92 -15.53 9.94
C PRO A 61 5.49 -14.29 10.63
N ALA A 62 5.63 -14.35 11.96
CA ALA A 62 6.22 -13.26 12.72
C ALA A 62 7.76 -13.33 12.71
N GLY A 63 8.41 -12.23 13.09
CA GLY A 63 9.86 -12.22 13.33
C GLY A 63 10.73 -11.73 12.18
N PHE A 64 10.14 -11.30 11.07
CA PHE A 64 10.91 -10.65 10.00
C PHE A 64 11.30 -9.22 10.39
N PRO A 65 12.56 -8.81 10.14
CA PRO A 65 12.96 -7.41 10.28
C PRO A 65 12.33 -6.52 9.20
N ALA A 66 11.95 -7.10 8.06
CA ALA A 66 11.39 -6.37 6.93
C ALA A 66 10.02 -5.73 7.24
N THR A 67 9.78 -4.58 6.62
CA THR A 67 8.51 -3.85 6.66
C THR A 67 7.69 -4.03 5.38
N SER A 68 8.33 -4.45 4.30
CA SER A 68 7.71 -4.77 3.02
C SER A 68 8.36 -6.01 2.41
N LEU A 69 7.55 -6.87 1.79
CA LEU A 69 7.98 -8.05 1.04
C LEU A 69 7.39 -8.02 -0.35
N GLU A 70 8.19 -8.33 -1.37
CA GLU A 70 7.76 -8.35 -2.76
C GLU A 70 8.18 -9.65 -3.44
N VAL A 71 7.27 -10.23 -4.23
CA VAL A 71 7.53 -11.33 -5.15
C VAL A 71 7.17 -10.87 -6.55
N ILE A 72 8.13 -10.94 -7.47
CA ILE A 72 7.99 -10.50 -8.86
C ILE A 72 8.12 -11.75 -9.73
N ARG A 73 7.05 -12.08 -10.46
CA ARG A 73 7.02 -13.17 -11.43
C ARG A 73 6.88 -12.58 -12.83
N PRO A 74 7.99 -12.37 -13.56
CA PRO A 74 7.96 -11.89 -14.94
C PRO A 74 7.48 -12.98 -15.90
N PRO A 75 7.03 -12.62 -17.12
CA PRO A 75 6.63 -13.59 -18.12
C PRO A 75 7.85 -14.39 -18.61
N GLY A 76 7.86 -15.70 -18.34
CA GLY A 76 8.92 -16.62 -18.80
C GLY A 76 10.29 -16.45 -18.14
N GLY A 77 10.41 -15.62 -17.10
CA GLY A 77 11.65 -15.38 -16.37
C GLY A 77 11.67 -16.02 -14.97
N PRO A 78 12.81 -15.93 -14.26
CA PRO A 78 12.91 -16.39 -12.88
C PRO A 78 12.06 -15.52 -11.95
N VAL A 79 11.55 -16.12 -10.89
CA VAL A 79 10.88 -15.37 -9.81
C VAL A 79 11.92 -14.62 -8.99
N GLU A 80 11.70 -13.34 -8.76
CA GLU A 80 12.51 -12.50 -7.89
C GLU A 80 11.80 -12.23 -6.56
N ALA A 81 12.56 -12.16 -5.47
CA ALA A 81 12.05 -11.83 -4.14
C ALA A 81 12.84 -10.66 -3.53
N ARG A 82 12.12 -9.73 -2.89
CA ARG A 82 12.71 -8.54 -2.27
C ARG A 82 12.13 -8.31 -0.88
N ALA A 83 12.96 -7.77 0.01
CA ALA A 83 12.58 -7.25 1.31
C ALA A 83 12.96 -5.77 1.36
N ASP A 84 12.00 -4.91 1.72
CA ASP A 84 12.17 -3.45 1.76
C ASP A 84 12.75 -2.86 0.46
N GLY A 85 12.36 -3.45 -0.68
CA GLY A 85 12.81 -3.05 -2.02
C GLY A 85 14.20 -3.55 -2.43
N ALA A 86 14.93 -4.25 -1.55
CA ALA A 86 16.23 -4.85 -1.85
C ALA A 86 16.14 -6.37 -2.04
N PRO A 87 17.01 -6.99 -2.85
CA PRO A 87 17.15 -8.45 -2.89
C PRO A 87 17.41 -9.02 -1.49
N ILE A 88 16.79 -10.15 -1.19
CA ILE A 88 16.99 -10.82 0.10
C ILE A 88 18.38 -11.46 0.13
N ASP A 89 19.14 -11.18 1.19
CA ASP A 89 20.45 -11.80 1.45
C ASP A 89 20.30 -13.32 1.61
N ASP A 90 21.18 -14.10 0.97
CA ASP A 90 21.21 -15.57 1.03
C ASP A 90 21.27 -16.09 2.49
N ALA A 91 21.94 -15.37 3.39
CA ALA A 91 22.02 -15.73 4.81
C ALA A 91 20.68 -15.58 5.54
N LEU A 92 19.82 -14.68 5.06
CA LEU A 92 18.49 -14.43 5.62
C LEU A 92 17.38 -15.14 4.85
N ALA A 93 17.65 -15.63 3.64
CA ALA A 93 16.67 -16.28 2.77
C ALA A 93 15.84 -17.38 3.47
N PRO A 94 16.42 -18.27 4.31
CA PRO A 94 15.64 -19.29 5.02
C PRO A 94 14.52 -18.73 5.90
N LEU A 95 14.67 -17.51 6.43
CA LEU A 95 13.65 -16.86 7.26
C LEU A 95 12.40 -16.52 6.44
N TYR A 96 12.57 -16.18 5.15
CA TYR A 96 11.49 -15.66 4.32
C TYR A 96 10.78 -16.73 3.48
N VAL A 97 11.29 -17.97 3.42
CA VAL A 97 10.81 -19.02 2.50
C VAL A 97 9.30 -19.20 2.55
N GLU A 98 8.73 -19.37 3.75
CA GLU A 98 7.29 -19.59 3.90
C GLU A 98 6.46 -18.37 3.49
N ALA A 99 6.91 -17.17 3.88
CA ALA A 99 6.23 -15.93 3.53
C ALA A 99 6.22 -15.72 2.01
N LEU A 100 7.36 -15.88 1.36
CA LEU A 100 7.50 -15.70 -0.09
C LEU A 100 6.69 -16.74 -0.86
N ALA A 101 6.67 -17.99 -0.41
CA ALA A 101 5.86 -19.04 -1.02
C ALA A 101 4.35 -18.72 -0.95
N GLU A 102 3.88 -18.17 0.18
CA GLU A 102 2.48 -17.73 0.31
C GLU A 102 2.17 -16.55 -0.61
N LEU A 103 3.04 -15.54 -0.69
CA LEU A 103 2.87 -14.41 -1.60
C LEU A 103 2.83 -14.86 -3.07
N GLU A 104 3.74 -15.74 -3.46
CA GLU A 104 3.77 -16.28 -4.81
C GLU A 104 2.51 -17.10 -5.13
N ARG A 105 2.04 -17.91 -4.18
CA ARG A 105 0.80 -18.69 -4.31
C ARG A 105 -0.39 -17.77 -4.56
N ARG A 106 -0.53 -16.69 -3.78
CA ARG A 106 -1.59 -15.68 -3.94
C ARG A 106 -1.55 -14.98 -5.29
N GLY A 107 -0.36 -14.66 -5.79
CA GLY A 107 -0.21 -14.08 -7.13
C GLY A 107 -0.67 -15.04 -8.23
N ARG A 108 -0.26 -16.31 -8.16
CA ARG A 108 -0.61 -17.35 -9.16
C ARG A 108 -2.09 -17.68 -9.20
N GLU A 109 -2.83 -17.44 -8.11
CA GLU A 109 -4.29 -17.58 -8.11
C GLU A 109 -4.99 -16.54 -9.00
N ARG A 110 -4.32 -15.44 -9.35
CA ARG A 110 -4.91 -14.31 -10.07
C ARG A 110 -4.34 -14.12 -11.48
N PHE A 111 -3.03 -14.24 -11.62
CA PHE A 111 -2.34 -13.91 -12.87
C PHE A 111 -1.19 -14.89 -13.14
N GLU A 112 -0.85 -15.06 -14.42
CA GLU A 112 0.35 -15.83 -14.82
C GLU A 112 1.64 -15.03 -14.61
N SER A 113 1.55 -13.70 -14.71
CA SER A 113 2.63 -12.70 -14.62
C SER A 113 2.18 -11.59 -13.66
N PHE A 114 2.97 -11.29 -12.62
CA PHE A 114 2.54 -10.38 -11.55
C PHE A 114 3.66 -9.84 -10.66
N VAL A 115 3.33 -8.77 -9.94
CA VAL A 115 3.99 -8.36 -8.69
C VAL A 115 3.02 -8.57 -7.55
N VAL A 116 3.45 -9.27 -6.52
CA VAL A 116 2.76 -9.35 -5.23
C VAL A 116 3.59 -8.60 -4.21
N ARG A 117 2.98 -7.66 -3.50
CA ARG A 117 3.61 -6.92 -2.42
C ARG A 117 2.81 -7.09 -1.15
N ALA A 118 3.51 -7.28 -0.04
CA ALA A 118 2.92 -7.25 1.30
C ALA A 118 3.61 -6.17 2.13
N ASP A 119 2.83 -5.22 2.65
CA ASP A 119 3.31 -4.18 3.55
C ASP A 119 2.81 -4.42 4.97
N LYS A 120 3.71 -4.27 5.95
CA LYS A 120 3.39 -4.47 7.35
C LYS A 120 2.56 -3.30 7.89
N LEU A 121 1.42 -3.62 8.49
CA LEU A 121 0.53 -2.68 9.14
C LEU A 121 0.84 -2.53 10.62
N ALA A 122 0.30 -1.47 11.23
CA ALA A 122 0.26 -1.34 12.68
C ALA A 122 -0.44 -2.55 13.31
N GLY A 123 0.18 -3.15 14.34
CA GLY A 123 -0.32 -4.37 14.99
C GLY A 123 0.22 -5.68 14.41
N GLY A 124 1.11 -5.64 13.42
CA GLY A 124 1.84 -6.82 12.92
C GLY A 124 1.12 -7.62 11.82
N SER A 125 -0.07 -7.18 11.41
CA SER A 125 -0.75 -7.69 10.21
C SER A 125 -0.08 -7.20 8.93
N TRP A 126 -0.35 -7.85 7.79
CA TRP A 126 0.18 -7.46 6.48
C TRP A 126 -0.95 -7.15 5.50
N GLN A 127 -0.78 -6.08 4.73
CA GLN A 127 -1.65 -5.70 3.63
C GLN A 127 -1.04 -6.19 2.33
N LEU A 128 -1.81 -6.94 1.54
CA LEU A 128 -1.40 -7.45 0.25
C LEU A 128 -1.79 -6.48 -0.88
N SER A 129 -0.98 -6.39 -1.92
CA SER A 129 -1.36 -5.89 -3.25
C SER A 129 -0.87 -6.87 -4.30
N ILE A 130 -1.66 -7.07 -5.37
CA ILE A 130 -1.32 -7.97 -6.47
C ILE A 130 -1.65 -7.25 -7.76
N ASP A 131 -0.61 -6.96 -8.54
CA ASP A 131 -0.71 -6.23 -9.80
C ASP A 131 -0.20 -7.12 -10.94
N PRO A 132 -0.91 -7.20 -12.09
CA PRO A 132 -0.42 -7.93 -13.25
C PRO A 132 0.78 -7.21 -13.89
N LEU A 133 1.69 -7.98 -14.47
CA LEU A 133 2.86 -7.50 -15.23
C LEU A 133 2.69 -7.68 -16.73
#